data_AF-A0A349Q190-F1
#
_entry.id   AF-A0A349Q190-F1
#
_cell.length_a   1.000
_cell.length_b   1.000
_cell.length_c   1.000
_cell.angle_alpha   90.00
_cell.angle_beta   90.00
_cell.angle_gamma   90.00
#
_symmetry.space_group_name_H-M   'P 1'
#
loop_
_entity.id
_entity.type
_entity.pdbx_description
1 polymer ?
#
loop_
_entity_poly.entity_id
_entity_poly.type
_entity_poly.pdbx_seq_one_letter_code
_entity_poly.pdbx_strand_id
1 'polypeptide(L)' 'MKEKDIKDILKSKFQLDEDKYFPDQWKTVLSLFFKKIDYFSHPENLFTENDKVIEGKQIGTVKLDDGKQLAIFTVEV' A
#
# COMPACT_ATOMS: atom_id res chain seq x y z
N MET A 1 10.10 15.45 5.12
CA MET A 1 8.77 15.93 4.65
C MET A 1 7.85 15.88 5.85
N LYS A 2 7.13 16.96 6.18
CA LYS A 2 6.25 16.99 7.36
C LYS A 2 4.88 16.40 6.97
N GLU A 3 4.13 15.86 7.94
CA GLU A 3 2.81 15.22 7.72
C GLU A 3 1.83 16.13 6.96
N LYS A 4 1.86 17.44 7.26
CA LYS A 4 1.02 18.45 6.59
C LYS A 4 1.32 18.55 5.09
N ASP A 5 2.60 18.51 4.71
CA ASP A 5 3.01 18.58 3.31
C ASP A 5 2.50 17.37 2.52
N ILE A 6 2.49 16.19 3.16
CA ILE A 6 1.97 14.96 2.56
C ILE A 6 0.46 15.09 2.36
N LYS A 7 -0.29 15.52 3.38
CA LYS A 7 -1.75 15.73 3.26
C LYS A 7 -2.11 16.70 2.15
N ASP A 8 -1.38 17.79 2.00
CA ASP A 8 -1.63 18.80 0.96
C ASP A 8 -1.28 18.27 -0.45
N ILE A 9 -0.18 17.52 -0.59
CA ILE A 9 0.16 16.81 -1.85
C ILE A 9 -0.93 15.81 -2.20
N LEU A 10 -1.41 15.04 -1.22
CA LEU A 10 -2.43 14.02 -1.43
C LEU A 10 -3.77 14.65 -1.85
N LYS A 11 -4.23 15.69 -1.16
CA LYS A 11 -5.45 16.43 -1.52
C LYS A 11 -5.35 17.09 -2.90
N SER A 12 -4.24 17.77 -3.21
CA SER A 12 -4.09 18.50 -4.47
C SER A 12 -3.86 17.61 -5.69
N LYS A 13 -3.07 16.53 -5.58
CA LYS A 13 -2.75 15.66 -6.71
C LYS A 13 -3.82 14.61 -6.99
N PHE A 14 -4.53 14.16 -5.95
CA PHE A 14 -5.44 13.02 -6.08
C PHE A 14 -6.90 13.33 -5.80
N GLN A 15 -7.25 14.60 -5.57
CA GLN A 15 -8.63 15.08 -5.35
C GLN A 15 -9.35 14.24 -4.28
N LEU A 16 -8.66 14.01 -3.17
CA LEU A 16 -9.17 13.22 -2.06
C LEU A 16 -10.33 13.94 -1.37
N ASP A 17 -11.56 13.63 -1.79
CA ASP A 17 -12.74 13.89 -0.99
C ASP A 17 -12.69 13.01 0.26
N GLU A 18 -12.88 13.60 1.44
CA GLU A 18 -12.73 12.94 2.75
C GLU A 18 -13.65 11.72 2.92
N ASP A 19 -14.67 11.57 2.07
CA ASP A 19 -15.77 10.61 2.24
C ASP A 19 -15.83 9.50 1.18
N LYS A 20 -14.98 9.52 0.14
CA LYS A 20 -14.95 8.44 -0.86
C LYS A 20 -13.87 7.43 -0.52
N TYR A 21 -14.34 6.25 -0.11
CA TYR A 21 -13.52 5.07 0.09
C TYR A 21 -12.60 4.85 -1.10
N PHE A 22 -11.42 4.32 -0.78
CA PHE A 22 -10.13 4.62 -1.39
C PHE A 22 -9.56 3.46 -2.23
N PRO A 23 -10.33 2.70 -3.03
CA PRO A 23 -9.77 1.57 -3.75
C PRO A 23 -8.74 2.12 -4.76
N ASP A 24 -7.53 1.60 -4.69
CA ASP A 24 -6.38 1.85 -5.58
C ASP A 24 -5.52 3.11 -5.42
N GLN A 25 -5.96 4.19 -4.75
CA GLN A 25 -5.10 5.38 -4.60
C GLN A 25 -3.88 5.15 -3.69
N TRP A 26 -3.95 4.18 -2.79
CA TRP A 26 -2.85 3.82 -1.89
C TRP A 26 -1.58 3.40 -2.66
N LYS A 27 -1.70 2.82 -3.86
CA LYS A 27 -0.56 2.48 -4.73
C LYS A 27 0.19 3.74 -5.16
N THR A 28 -0.56 4.79 -5.47
CA THR A 28 0.01 6.07 -5.88
C THR A 28 0.72 6.75 -4.73
N VAL A 29 0.15 6.70 -3.52
CA VAL A 29 0.83 7.17 -2.31
C VAL A 29 2.14 6.42 -2.09
N LEU A 30 2.13 5.09 -2.19
CA LEU A 30 3.33 4.28 -2.05
C LEU A 30 4.42 4.67 -3.06
N SER A 31 4.04 4.96 -4.32
CA SER A 31 4.99 5.39 -5.35
C SER A 31 5.65 6.74 -5.08
N LEU A 32 5.07 7.59 -4.22
CA LEU A 32 5.70 8.84 -3.80
C LEU A 32 6.86 8.63 -2.82
N PHE A 33 6.79 7.57 -2.01
CA PHE A 33 7.79 7.28 -0.98
C PHE A 33 8.84 6.30 -1.44
N PHE A 34 8.47 5.36 -2.31
CA PHE A 34 9.33 4.27 -2.72
C PHE A 34 9.50 4.23 -4.23
N LYS A 35 10.77 4.20 -4.66
CA LYS A 35 11.13 4.22 -6.08
C LYS A 35 11.09 2.83 -6.73
N LYS A 36 11.19 1.76 -5.93
CA LYS A 36 11.32 0.37 -6.40
C LYS A 36 10.22 -0.47 -5.78
N ILE A 37 9.08 -0.52 -6.44
CA ILE A 37 7.91 -1.30 -6.02
C ILE A 37 7.64 -2.34 -7.10
N ASP A 38 7.56 -3.60 -6.71
CA ASP A 38 7.21 -4.73 -7.57
C ASP A 38 5.85 -5.28 -7.14
N TYR A 39 4.82 -5.15 -7.96
CA TYR A 39 3.51 -5.74 -7.71
C TYR A 39 3.42 -7.13 -8.35
N PHE A 40 2.82 -8.09 -7.63
CA PHE A 40 2.69 -9.46 -8.11
C PHE A 40 1.52 -9.57 -9.09
N SER A 41 1.73 -10.30 -10.19
CA SER A 41 0.66 -10.63 -11.15
C SER A 41 -0.35 -11.60 -10.55
N HIS A 42 0.10 -12.44 -9.62
CA HIS A 42 -0.74 -13.36 -8.84
C HIS A 42 -0.39 -13.18 -7.37
N PRO A 43 -1.32 -12.66 -6.55
CA PRO A 43 -1.11 -12.53 -5.11
C PRO A 43 -0.92 -13.91 -4.45
N GLU A 44 0.00 -13.97 -3.48
CA GLU A 44 0.24 -15.20 -2.71
C GLU A 44 -0.53 -15.15 -1.39
N ASN A 45 -1.28 -16.22 -1.11
CA ASN A 45 -1.94 -16.42 0.18
C ASN A 45 -0.91 -16.94 1.18
N LEU A 46 -0.47 -16.06 2.09
CA LEU A 46 0.55 -16.38 3.09
C LEU A 46 0.00 -16.53 4.51
N PHE A 47 -1.27 -16.18 4.73
CA PHE A 47 -1.89 -16.31 6.05
C PHE A 47 -2.63 -17.65 6.13
N THR A 48 -2.25 -18.48 7.09
CA THR A 48 -3.12 -19.54 7.62
C THR A 48 -4.29 -18.89 8.34
N GLU A 49 -5.51 -19.33 8.01
CA GLU A 49 -6.78 -18.85 8.58
C GLU A 49 -6.67 -18.64 10.09
N ASN A 50 -6.93 -17.41 10.53
CA ASN A 50 -7.00 -17.02 11.93
C ASN A 50 -8.40 -16.40 12.09
N ASP A 51 -9.11 -16.67 13.18
CA ASP A 51 -10.53 -16.34 13.40
C ASP A 51 -10.89 -14.85 13.22
N LYS A 52 -9.90 -13.96 13.04
CA LYS A 52 -10.06 -12.51 12.88
C LYS A 52 -9.67 -11.96 11.50
N VAL A 53 -9.22 -12.82 10.58
CA VAL A 53 -8.81 -12.42 9.23
C VAL A 53 -9.56 -13.28 8.23
N ILE A 54 -10.42 -12.63 7.45
CA ILE A 54 -11.23 -13.27 6.41
C ILE A 54 -10.32 -13.69 5.25
N GLU A 55 -9.42 -12.80 4.82
CA GLU A 55 -8.47 -13.09 3.75
C GLU A 55 -7.20 -12.23 3.92
N GLY A 56 -6.04 -12.79 3.60
CA GLY A 56 -4.79 -12.05 3.56
C GLY A 56 -3.94 -12.47 2.37
N LYS A 57 -3.56 -11.48 1.54
CA LYS A 57 -2.80 -11.68 0.31
C LYS A 57 -1.57 -10.80 0.30
N GLN A 58 -0.40 -11.37 0.01
CA GLN A 58 0.74 -10.57 -0.39
C GLN A 58 0.57 -10.17 -1.86
N ILE A 59 0.64 -8.87 -2.12
CA ILE A 59 0.38 -8.30 -3.45
C ILE A 59 1.61 -7.62 -4.07
N GLY A 60 2.73 -7.55 -3.33
CA GLY A 60 3.96 -7.00 -3.86
C GLY A 60 5.08 -6.87 -2.84
N THR A 61 6.17 -6.25 -3.27
CA THR A 61 7.33 -5.91 -2.44
C THR A 61 7.87 -4.52 -2.76
N VAL A 62 8.56 -3.92 -1.79
CA VAL A 62 9.32 -2.69 -1.94
C VAL A 62 10.78 -3.00 -1.68
N LYS A 63 11.67 -2.64 -2.62
CA LYS A 63 13.13 -2.77 -2.46
C LYS A 63 13.71 -1.46 -1.95
N LEU A 64 14.38 -1.51 -0.81
CA LEU A 64 15.06 -0.37 -0.21
C LEU A 64 16.50 -0.26 -0.72
N ASP A 65 17.08 0.94 -0.62
CA ASP A 65 18.44 1.19 -1.13
C ASP A 65 19.54 0.52 -0.28
N ASP A 66 19.21 0.09 0.93
CA ASP A 66 20.09 -0.68 1.82
C ASP A 66 20.02 -2.21 1.57
N GLY A 67 19.34 -2.63 0.50
CA GLY A 67 19.17 -4.04 0.12
C GLY A 67 18.08 -4.78 0.89
N LYS A 68 17.40 -4.14 1.85
CA LYS A 68 16.24 -4.74 2.53
C LYS A 68 14.99 -4.72 1.65
N GLN A 69 14.01 -5.55 2.01
CA GLN A 69 12.73 -5.62 1.32
C GLN A 69 11.57 -5.52 2.30
N LEU A 70 10.53 -4.77 1.93
CA LEU A 70 9.25 -4.72 2.63
C LEU A 70 8.20 -5.48 1.81
N ALA A 71 7.42 -6.35 2.45
CA ALA A 71 6.29 -7.01 1.80
C ALA A 71 5.02 -6.16 1.92
N ILE A 72 4.18 -6.17 0.87
CA ILE A 72 2.91 -5.45 0.82
C ILE A 72 1.77 -6.45 0.92
N PHE A 73 0.90 -6.28 1.90
CA PHE A 73 -0.25 -7.16 2.13
C PHE A 73 -1.57 -6.38 2.07
N THR A 74 -2.61 -7.02 1.54
CA THR A 74 -4.01 -6.64 1.76
C THR A 74 -4.64 -7.64 2.70
N VAL A 75 -5.35 -7.14 3.71
CA VAL A 75 -6.02 -7.96 4.73
C VAL A 75 -7.47 -7.53 4.82
N GLU A 76 -8.38 -8.50 4.76
CA GLU A 76 -9.80 -8.36 5.05
C GLU A 76 -10.07 -8.88 6.47
N VAL A 77 -10.76 -8.09 7.30
CA VAL A 77 -11.05 -8.36 8.72
C VAL A 77 -12.53 -8.22 9.02
#